data_AF-A0A7C6Y3E7-F1
#
_entry.id   AF-A0A7C6Y3E7-F1
#
_cell.length_a   1.000
_cell.length_b   1.000
_cell.length_c   1.000
_cell.angle_alpha   90.00
_cell.angle_beta   90.00
_cell.angle_gamma   90.00
#
_symmetry.space_group_name_H-M   'P 1'
#
loop_
_entity.id
_entity.type
_entity.pdbx_description
1 polymer ?
#
loop_
_entity_poly.entity_id
_entity_poly.type
_entity_poly.pdbx_seq_one_letter_code
_entity_poly.pdbx_strand_id
1 'polypeptide(L)'
;MDKEKPVIYVVSDSVGETAEFVVKAVASQFNSGQVSIHRIPFVEDVETLRDIVDEASRYNSVIAYTLVLSELREEIEKYARERNVTIVDVMGPMLNAFAKVMNISPKMEPGLVRKLDEQYFRRVAA
;
A
#
# COMPACT_ATOMS: atom_id res chain seq x y z
N MET A 1 18.73 -11.81 23.73
CA MET A 1 17.83 -10.76 23.26
C MET A 1 17.27 -11.23 21.94
N ASP A 2 16.03 -11.71 21.92
CA ASP A 2 15.33 -11.94 20.67
C ASP A 2 15.28 -10.59 19.94
N LYS A 3 15.84 -10.53 18.73
CA LYS A 3 15.70 -9.34 17.89
C LYS A 3 14.21 -9.18 17.61
N GLU A 4 13.67 -8.00 17.90
CA GLU A 4 12.30 -7.65 17.58
C GLU A 4 12.06 -7.86 16.08
N LYS A 5 10.99 -8.60 15.75
CA LYS A 5 10.72 -8.98 14.35
C LYS A 5 10.48 -7.73 13.52
N PRO A 6 11.04 -7.62 12.30
CA PRO A 6 10.72 -6.53 11.40
C PRO A 6 9.21 -6.42 11.15
N VAL A 7 8.71 -5.19 11.10
CA VAL A 7 7.29 -4.90 10.87
C VAL A 7 7.11 -4.36 9.45
N ILE A 8 6.22 -4.97 8.67
CA ILE A 8 5.85 -4.48 7.36
C ILE A 8 4.47 -3.85 7.46
N TYR A 9 4.41 -2.53 7.30
CA TYR A 9 3.17 -1.78 7.25
C TYR A 9 2.60 -1.86 5.83
N VAL A 10 1.34 -2.25 5.71
CA VAL A 10 0.60 -2.31 4.44
C VAL A 10 -0.43 -1.20 4.46
N VAL A 11 -0.20 -0.13 3.68
CA VAL A 11 -1.01 1.09 3.71
C VAL A 11 -1.80 1.23 2.40
N SER A 12 -3.11 1.47 2.48
CA SER A 12 -3.94 1.62 1.28
C SER A 12 -5.08 2.59 1.49
N ASP A 13 -5.43 3.33 0.44
CA ASP A 13 -6.67 4.12 0.31
C ASP A 13 -7.91 3.24 0.02
N SER A 14 -7.76 1.92 0.08
CA SER A 14 -8.81 0.92 -0.08
C SER A 14 -8.58 -0.21 0.93
N VAL A 15 -8.87 -1.47 0.59
CA VAL A 15 -8.79 -2.60 1.53
C VAL A 15 -7.34 -3.06 1.81
N GLY A 16 -6.40 -2.80 0.90
CA GLY A 16 -4.98 -3.16 1.07
C GLY A 16 -4.60 -4.61 0.74
N GLU A 17 -5.51 -5.42 0.19
CA GLU A 17 -5.26 -6.83 -0.12
C GLU A 17 -4.15 -7.02 -1.17
N THR A 18 -4.09 -6.15 -2.18
CA THR A 18 -3.07 -6.21 -3.24
C THR A 18 -1.67 -6.07 -2.66
N ALA A 19 -1.44 -5.02 -1.85
CA ALA A 19 -0.14 -4.79 -1.22
C ALA A 19 0.19 -5.90 -0.23
N GLU A 20 -0.79 -6.37 0.56
CA GLU A 20 -0.59 -7.50 1.47
C GLU A 20 -0.16 -8.77 0.74
N PHE A 21 -0.77 -9.08 -0.40
CA PHE A 21 -0.43 -10.24 -1.21
C PHE A 21 1.02 -10.14 -1.72
N VAL A 22 1.42 -8.98 -2.23
CA VAL A 22 2.80 -8.74 -2.67
C VAL A 22 3.77 -8.87 -1.50
N VAL A 23 3.46 -8.29 -0.33
CA VAL A 23 4.29 -8.40 0.87
C VAL A 23 4.44 -9.85 1.31
N LYS A 24 3.35 -10.64 1.34
CA LYS A 24 3.40 -12.07 1.67
C LYS A 24 4.26 -12.86 0.69
N ALA A 25 4.13 -12.58 -0.61
CA ALA A 25 4.95 -13.21 -1.65
C ALA A 25 6.44 -12.88 -1.46
N VAL A 26 6.80 -11.62 -1.18
CA VAL A 26 8.18 -11.22 -0.90
C VAL A 26 8.68 -11.84 0.41
N ALA A 27 7.88 -11.80 1.49
CA ALA A 27 8.24 -12.39 2.78
C ALA A 27 8.50 -13.90 2.69
N SER A 28 7.84 -14.62 1.78
CA SER A 28 8.12 -16.04 1.53
C SER A 28 9.57 -16.30 1.10
N GLN A 29 10.23 -15.31 0.49
CA GLN A 29 11.64 -15.39 0.07
C GLN A 29 12.63 -15.25 1.24
N PHE A 30 12.15 -14.81 2.42
CA PHE A 30 12.98 -14.52 3.61
C PHE A 30 12.61 -15.39 4.82
N ASN A 31 12.05 -16.58 4.61
CA ASN A 31 11.48 -17.43 5.68
C ASN A 31 10.42 -16.67 6.51
N SER A 32 9.21 -16.57 5.94
CA SER A 32 8.07 -15.73 6.36
C SER A 32 7.75 -15.62 7.86
N GLY A 33 8.13 -16.58 8.70
CA GLY A 33 7.92 -16.54 10.17
C GLY A 33 8.68 -15.44 10.91
N GLN A 34 9.56 -14.71 10.21
CA GLN A 34 10.40 -13.67 10.78
C GLN A 34 9.85 -12.24 10.65
N VAL A 35 8.74 -12.02 9.93
CA VAL A 35 8.16 -10.68 9.76
C VAL A 35 6.75 -10.59 10.33
N SER A 36 6.39 -9.42 10.86
CA SER A 36 5.03 -9.08 11.27
C SER A 36 4.41 -8.18 10.21
N ILE A 37 3.22 -8.52 9.71
CA ILE A 37 2.51 -7.70 8.72
C ILE A 37 1.40 -6.93 9.44
N HIS A 38 1.39 -5.60 9.32
CA HIS A 38 0.38 -4.73 9.90
C HIS A 38 -0.35 -3.97 8.79
N ARG A 39 -1.62 -4.32 8.55
CA ARG A 39 -2.42 -3.73 7.46
C ARG A 39 -3.30 -2.61 7.96
N ILE A 40 -3.21 -1.47 7.28
CA ILE A 40 -3.94 -0.24 7.57
C ILE A 40 -4.72 0.17 6.31
N PRO A 41 -6.00 -0.26 6.21
CA PRO A 41 -6.86 0.07 5.09
C PRO A 41 -7.49 1.47 5.25
N PHE A 42 -8.09 1.97 4.16
CA PHE A 42 -8.89 3.20 4.12
C PHE A 42 -8.15 4.45 4.63
N VAL A 43 -6.88 4.60 4.25
CA VAL A 43 -6.11 5.83 4.52
C VAL A 43 -6.50 6.89 3.49
N GLU A 44 -7.23 7.90 3.94
CA GLU A 44 -7.87 8.91 3.08
C GLU A 44 -7.29 10.32 3.27
N ASP A 45 -6.46 10.54 4.28
CA ASP A 45 -5.95 11.85 4.65
C ASP A 45 -4.45 11.84 5.03
N VAL A 46 -3.85 13.03 4.98
CA VAL A 46 -2.42 13.28 5.24
C VAL A 46 -2.06 13.09 6.71
N GLU A 47 -2.96 13.40 7.64
CA GLU A 47 -2.68 13.35 9.08
C GLU A 47 -2.50 11.91 9.53
N THR A 48 -3.45 11.04 9.17
CA THR A 48 -3.37 9.59 9.33
C THR A 48 -2.08 9.04 8.73
N LEU A 49 -1.74 9.49 7.52
CA LEU A 49 -0.55 9.02 6.83
C LEU A 49 0.75 9.39 7.58
N ARG A 50 0.82 10.59 8.15
CA ARG A 50 1.94 11.02 8.98
C ARG A 50 2.04 10.23 10.28
N ASP A 51 0.92 9.96 10.94
CA ASP A 51 0.90 9.14 12.16
C ASP A 51 1.45 7.74 11.90
N ILE A 52 1.10 7.14 10.75
CA ILE A 52 1.62 5.83 10.33
C ILE A 52 3.13 5.86 10.12
N VAL A 53 3.65 6.89 9.45
CA VAL A 53 5.10 7.05 9.24
C VAL A 53 5.83 7.28 10.56
N ASP A 54 5.25 8.10 11.45
CA ASP A 54 5.78 8.35 12.79
C ASP A 54 5.85 7.08 13.63
N GLU A 55 4.82 6.24 13.55
CA GLU A 55 4.81 4.93 14.19
C GLU A 55 5.87 4.00 13.59
N ALA A 56 5.87 3.85 12.25
CA ALA A 56 6.80 3.00 11.54
C ALA A 56 8.27 3.37 11.82
N SER A 57 8.57 4.66 11.99
CA SER A 57 9.92 5.15 12.31
C SER A 57 10.48 4.67 13.65
N ARG A 58 9.62 4.18 14.55
CA ARG A 58 10.00 3.66 15.88
C ARG A 58 10.42 2.19 15.83
N TYR A 59 10.19 1.51 14.70
CA TYR A 59 10.45 0.08 14.53
C TYR A 59 11.40 -0.17 13.36
N ASN A 60 12.03 -1.34 13.34
CA ASN A 60 12.72 -1.82 12.14
C ASN A 60 11.68 -2.22 11.10
N SER A 61 11.34 -1.29 10.20
CA SER A 61 10.12 -1.40 9.40
C SER A 61 10.27 -1.00 7.93
N VAL A 62 9.29 -1.45 7.14
CA VAL A 62 9.06 -1.00 5.75
C VAL A 62 7.59 -0.69 5.59
N ILE A 63 7.25 0.39 4.89
CA ILE A 63 5.87 0.69 4.47
C ILE A 63 5.69 0.30 3.00
N ALA A 64 4.91 -0.74 2.72
CA ALA A 64 4.42 -1.04 1.38
C ALA A 64 3.04 -0.39 1.19
N TYR A 65 2.85 0.39 0.14
CA TYR A 65 1.61 1.13 -0.05
C TYR A 65 0.99 1.01 -1.44
N THR A 66 -0.33 1.19 -1.47
CA THR A 66 -1.15 1.33 -2.68
C THR A 66 -2.05 2.55 -2.50
N LEU A 67 -1.50 3.71 -2.85
CA LEU A 67 -2.19 5.01 -2.80
C LEU A 67 -2.32 5.53 -4.24
N VAL A 68 -3.55 5.67 -4.74
CA VAL A 68 -3.84 6.28 -6.05
C VAL A 68 -4.04 7.78 -5.95
N LEU A 69 -4.38 8.32 -4.79
CA LEU A 69 -4.49 9.77 -4.62
C LEU A 69 -3.08 10.39 -4.66
N SER A 70 -2.84 11.32 -5.59
CA SER A 70 -1.52 11.93 -5.80
C SER A 70 -1.03 12.68 -4.58
N GLU A 71 -1.92 13.41 -3.88
CA GLU A 71 -1.60 14.13 -2.65
C GLU A 71 -1.04 13.20 -1.56
N LEU A 72 -1.70 12.07 -1.31
CA LEU A 72 -1.24 11.10 -0.31
C LEU A 72 0.08 10.43 -0.72
N ARG A 73 0.25 10.16 -2.02
CA ARG A 73 1.50 9.58 -2.54
C ARG A 73 2.68 10.53 -2.39
N GLU A 74 2.51 11.79 -2.77
CA GLU A 74 3.57 12.80 -2.64
C GLU A 74 3.93 13.03 -1.18
N GLU A 75 2.93 13.06 -0.30
CA GLU A 75 3.14 13.27 1.13
C GLU A 75 3.85 12.08 1.80
N ILE A 76 3.48 10.83 1.53
CA ILE A 76 4.17 9.67 2.12
C ILE A 76 5.62 9.60 1.67
N GLU A 77 5.87 9.90 0.41
CA GLU A 77 7.22 9.94 -0.14
C GLU A 77 8.07 11.00 0.53
N LYS A 78 7.53 12.21 0.70
CA LYS A 78 8.22 13.31 1.37
C LYS A 78 8.48 12.99 2.84
N TYR A 79 7.43 12.64 3.56
CA TYR A 79 7.48 12.54 5.02
C TYR A 79 8.26 11.30 5.48
N ALA A 80 8.16 10.18 4.76
CA ALA A 80 8.98 9.01 5.06
C ALA A 80 10.47 9.27 4.84
N ARG A 81 10.85 10.07 3.82
CA ARG A 81 12.24 10.51 3.64
C ARG A 81 12.71 11.34 4.84
N GLU A 82 11.89 12.28 5.32
CA GLU A 82 12.21 13.11 6.49
C GLU A 82 12.41 12.26 7.76
N ARG A 83 11.66 11.17 7.91
CA ARG A 83 11.73 10.24 9.05
C ARG A 83 12.67 9.04 8.86
N ASN A 84 13.41 8.98 7.74
CA ASN A 84 14.27 7.83 7.37
C ASN A 84 13.54 6.47 7.36
N VAL A 85 12.28 6.44 6.96
CA VAL A 85 11.47 5.22 6.83
C VAL A 85 11.56 4.69 5.40
N THR A 86 11.83 3.40 5.24
CA THR A 86 11.82 2.75 3.92
C THR A 86 10.40 2.54 3.45
N ILE A 87 10.10 2.97 2.22
CA ILE A 87 8.77 2.84 1.62
C ILE A 87 8.83 2.21 0.23
N VAL A 88 7.74 1.57 -0.18
CA VAL A 88 7.60 0.93 -1.50
C VAL A 88 6.22 1.24 -2.07
N ASP A 89 6.18 1.96 -3.20
CA ASP A 89 4.97 2.07 -4.02
C ASP A 89 4.75 0.79 -4.82
N VAL A 90 3.77 -0.02 -4.40
CA VAL A 90 3.51 -1.31 -5.04
C VAL A 90 2.79 -1.13 -6.39
N MET A 91 2.02 -0.06 -6.57
CA MET A 91 1.11 0.06 -7.71
C MET A 91 1.47 1.19 -8.68
N GLY A 92 2.12 2.25 -8.23
CA GLY A 92 2.54 3.40 -9.06
C GLY A 92 3.31 3.01 -10.32
N PRO A 93 4.35 2.13 -10.24
CA PRO A 93 5.06 1.67 -11.43
C PRO A 93 4.15 0.99 -12.47
N MET A 94 3.18 0.19 -12.01
CA MET A 94 2.21 -0.48 -12.88
C MET A 94 1.23 0.51 -13.52
N LEU A 95 0.71 1.48 -12.75
CA LEU A 95 -0.15 2.54 -13.28
C LEU A 95 0.57 3.35 -14.36
N ASN A 96 1.84 3.72 -14.11
CA ASN A 96 2.66 4.46 -15.05
C ASN A 96 2.92 3.67 -16.34
N ALA A 97 3.17 2.36 -16.23
CA ALA A 97 3.34 1.49 -17.39
C ALA A 97 2.05 1.40 -18.23
N PHE A 98 0.89 1.23 -17.57
CA PHE A 98 -0.40 1.18 -18.25
C PHE A 98 -0.74 2.50 -18.94
N ALA A 99 -0.53 3.63 -18.27
CA ALA A 99 -0.78 4.94 -18.86
C ALA A 99 0.02 5.17 -20.14
N LYS A 100 1.29 4.73 -20.17
CA LYS A 100 2.17 4.81 -21.34
C LYS A 100 1.69 3.91 -22.49
N VAL A 101 1.34 2.66 -22.20
CA VAL A 101 0.92 1.70 -23.24
C VAL A 101 -0.46 2.05 -23.80
N MET A 102 -1.39 2.42 -22.94
CA MET A 102 -2.78 2.70 -23.31
C MET A 102 -2.98 4.14 -23.80
N ASN A 103 -2.00 5.02 -23.60
CA ASN A 103 -2.04 6.44 -23.92
C ASN A 103 -3.26 7.16 -23.31
N ILE A 104 -3.63 6.77 -22.08
CA ILE A 104 -4.73 7.34 -21.29
C ILE A 104 -4.27 7.53 -19.84
N SER A 105 -4.78 8.56 -19.18
CA SER A 105 -4.52 8.78 -17.75
C SER A 105 -5.34 7.82 -16.88
N PRO A 106 -4.79 7.34 -15.74
CA PRO A 106 -5.54 6.57 -14.78
C PRO A 106 -6.68 7.41 -14.18
N LYS A 107 -7.76 6.73 -13.75
CA LYS A 107 -8.92 7.41 -13.11
C LYS A 107 -8.59 7.98 -11.73
N MET A 108 -7.53 7.48 -11.07
CA MET A 108 -7.11 7.90 -9.73
C MET A 108 -8.23 7.77 -8.68
N GLU A 109 -9.08 6.75 -8.83
CA GLU A 109 -10.22 6.51 -7.95
C GLU A 109 -9.95 5.29 -7.06
N PRO A 110 -9.90 5.44 -5.73
CA PRO A 110 -9.76 4.31 -4.82
C PRO A 110 -10.93 3.33 -4.91
N GLY A 111 -10.68 2.05 -4.62
CA GLY A 111 -11.74 1.04 -4.51
C GLY A 111 -12.40 0.60 -5.83
N LEU A 112 -11.85 0.97 -7.00
CA LEU A 112 -12.40 0.56 -8.30
C LEU A 112 -12.52 -0.96 -8.47
N VAL A 113 -11.55 -1.75 -7.98
CA VAL A 113 -11.59 -3.22 -8.04
C VAL A 113 -12.82 -3.76 -7.32
N ARG A 114 -13.06 -3.31 -6.08
CA ARG A 114 -14.24 -3.70 -5.30
C ARG A 114 -15.55 -3.31 -6.00
N LYS A 115 -15.62 -2.10 -6.58
CA LYS A 115 -16.80 -1.66 -7.34
C LYS A 115 -17.06 -2.57 -8.55
N LEU A 116 -16.01 -3.03 -9.23
CA LEU A 116 -16.12 -3.96 -10.35
C LEU A 116 -16.62 -5.34 -9.88
N ASP A 117 -16.09 -5.86 -8.78
CA ASP A 117 -16.52 -7.14 -8.19
C ASP A 117 -18.01 -7.10 -7.81
N GLU A 118 -18.44 -6.05 -7.11
CA GLU A 118 -19.85 -5.85 -6.73
C GLU A 118 -20.79 -5.73 -7.94
N GLN A 119 -20.30 -5.17 -9.06
CA GLN A 119 -21.07 -5.11 -10.31
C GLN A 119 -21.12 -6.48 -11.01
N TYR A 120 -20.03 -7.24 -10.99
CA TYR A 120 -19.99 -8.59 -11.54
C TYR A 120 -20.98 -9.51 -10.84
N PHE A 121 -20.97 -9.56 -9.50
CA PHE A 121 -21.89 -10.40 -8.72
C PHE A 121 -23.37 -10.03 -8.95
N ARG A 122 -23.69 -8.75 -9.08
CA ARG A 122 -25.05 -8.30 -9.41
C ARG A 122 -25.54 -8.80 -10.78
N ARG A 123 -24.66 -8.94 -11.77
CA ARG A 123 -25.02 -9.43 -13.11
C ARG A 123 -25.21 -10.94 -13.16
N VAL A 124 -24.47 -11.70 -12.36
CA VAL A 124 -24.58 -13.17 -12.31
C VAL A 124 -25.80 -13.63 -11.51
N ALA A 125 -26.27 -12.81 -10.56
CA ALA A 125 -27.44 -13.11 -9.73
C ALA A 125 -28.80 -12.68 -10.34
N ALA A 126 -28.81 -12.10 -11.55
CA ALA A 126 -29.99 -11.67 -12.29
C ALA A 126 -30.29 -12.61 -13.47
#